data_AF-A0A8C3Y086-F1
#
_entry.id   AF-A0A8C3Y086-F1
#
_cell.length_a   1.000
_cell.length_b   1.000
_cell.length_c   1.000
_cell.angle_alpha   90.00
_cell.angle_beta   90.00
_cell.angle_gamma   90.00
#
_symmetry.space_group_name_H-M   'P 1'
#
loop_
_entity.id
_entity.type
_entity.pdbx_description
1 polymer ?
#
loop_
_entity_poly.entity_id
_entity_poly.type
_entity_poly.pdbx_seq_one_letter_code
_entity_poly.pdbx_strand_id
1 'polypeptide(L)'
;MHTQRKHPRGHGNNAGGMQHHRMNFNKHHSGYFRKVGTTHCHLKRNQKFCATINSETGDLEVNRKGRNALLSVVRHWKKFSREVVAAHS
;
A
#
# COMPACT_ATOMS: atom_id res chain seq x y z
N MET A 1 24.81 3.44 42.47
CA MET A 1 23.48 2.86 42.18
C MET A 1 23.06 3.30 40.79
N HIS A 2 23.21 2.44 39.78
CA HIS A 2 22.89 2.77 38.39
C HIS A 2 21.44 2.32 38.12
N THR A 3 20.53 3.27 37.97
CA THR A 3 19.09 2.97 37.76
C THR A 3 18.73 3.06 36.28
N GLN A 4 19.07 2.01 35.53
CA GLN A 4 18.57 1.86 34.17
C GLN A 4 17.12 1.35 34.24
N ARG A 5 16.15 2.26 34.08
CA ARG A 5 14.73 1.92 34.05
C ARG A 5 14.38 1.33 32.68
N LYS A 6 13.59 0.25 32.66
CA LYS A 6 13.23 -0.49 31.43
C LYS A 6 12.60 0.39 30.34
N HIS A 7 11.70 1.29 30.72
CA HIS A 7 11.04 2.21 29.80
C HIS A 7 10.82 3.58 30.45
N PRO A 8 11.77 4.53 30.33
CA PRO A 8 11.68 5.81 31.03
C PRO A 8 10.62 6.77 30.46
N ARG A 9 10.06 6.49 29.28
CA ARG A 9 9.15 7.39 28.54
C ARG A 9 7.89 6.69 28.04
N GLY A 10 7.47 5.62 28.71
CA GLY A 10 6.32 4.81 28.31
C GLY A 10 6.66 3.69 27.33
N HIS A 11 5.64 2.95 26.92
CA HIS A 11 5.79 1.72 26.14
C HIS A 11 5.30 1.93 24.69
N GLY A 12 6.18 1.63 23.73
CA GLY A 12 5.93 1.83 22.29
C GLY A 12 6.29 3.23 21.78
N ASN A 13 6.67 3.32 20.50
CA ASN A 13 7.18 4.56 19.86
C ASN A 13 6.14 5.70 19.75
N ASN A 14 4.89 5.41 20.10
CA ASN A 14 3.75 6.32 19.97
C ASN A 14 3.21 6.82 21.32
N ALA A 15 3.69 6.26 22.43
CA ALA A 15 3.32 6.74 23.76
C ALA A 15 3.67 8.23 23.88
N GLY A 16 2.73 9.05 24.37
CA GLY A 16 2.96 10.49 24.52
C GLY A 16 2.98 11.31 23.22
N GLY A 17 2.58 10.74 22.07
CA GLY A 17 2.68 11.39 20.75
C GLY A 17 1.93 12.72 20.60
N MET A 18 0.89 12.97 21.40
CA MET A 18 0.19 14.27 21.47
C MET A 18 0.63 15.16 22.64
N GLN A 19 1.44 14.63 23.55
CA GLN A 19 1.92 15.29 24.75
C GLN A 19 3.43 15.53 24.62
N HIS A 20 4.26 14.77 25.33
CA HIS A 20 5.71 14.99 25.41
C HIS A 20 6.50 14.52 24.18
N HIS A 21 5.89 13.77 23.25
CA HIS A 21 6.47 13.42 21.95
C HIS A 21 5.88 14.23 20.77
N ARG A 22 5.02 15.22 21.04
CA ARG A 22 4.34 16.02 20.01
C ARG A 22 5.29 16.72 19.04
N MET A 23 6.41 17.24 19.51
CA MET A 23 7.41 17.88 18.66
C MET A 23 8.02 16.90 17.64
N ASN A 24 8.33 15.67 18.08
CA ASN A 24 8.87 14.63 17.22
C ASN A 24 7.85 14.21 16.14
N PHE A 25 6.59 14.02 16.54
CA PHE A 25 5.51 13.68 15.61
C PHE A 25 5.19 14.81 14.62
N ASN A 26 5.19 16.07 15.07
CA ASN A 26 4.96 17.20 14.18
C ASN A 26 6.07 17.35 13.12
N LYS A 27 7.32 17.06 13.50
CA LYS A 27 8.48 17.21 12.60
C LYS A 27 8.62 16.06 11.61
N HIS A 28 8.46 14.83 12.06
CA HIS A 28 8.77 13.64 11.24
C HIS A 28 7.53 12.90 10.74
N HIS A 29 6.36 13.17 11.31
CA HIS A 29 5.10 12.47 11.02
C HIS A 29 3.94 13.47 10.88
N SER A 30 4.11 14.48 10.04
CA SER A 30 3.07 15.47 9.78
C SER A 30 1.79 14.81 9.28
N GLY A 31 0.66 15.06 9.95
CA GLY A 31 -0.65 14.51 9.59
C GLY A 31 -0.98 13.15 10.20
N TYR A 32 -0.08 12.56 10.99
CA TYR A 32 -0.27 11.23 11.58
C TYR A 32 -1.51 11.10 12.47
N PHE A 33 -1.84 12.13 13.26
CA PHE A 33 -3.02 12.11 14.14
C PHE A 33 -4.32 12.57 13.47
N ARG A 34 -4.31 12.92 12.18
CA ARG A 34 -5.46 13.53 11.52
C ARG A 34 -6.22 12.49 10.70
N LYS A 35 -7.53 12.40 10.91
CA LYS A 35 -8.46 11.74 9.97
C LYS A 35 -8.70 12.68 8.79
N VAL A 36 -8.41 12.23 7.57
CA VAL A 36 -8.59 13.01 6.34
C VAL A 36 -9.57 12.29 5.41
N GLY A 37 -10.49 13.04 4.82
CA GLY A 37 -11.40 12.57 3.78
C GLY A 37 -12.62 11.80 4.29
N THR A 38 -13.46 11.38 3.34
CA THR A 38 -14.64 10.58 3.60
C THR A 38 -14.29 9.08 3.61
N THR A 39 -14.96 8.33 4.47
CA THR A 39 -14.77 6.87 4.53
C THR A 39 -15.52 6.22 3.36
N HIS A 40 -14.84 5.39 2.57
CA HIS A 40 -15.48 4.62 1.49
C HIS A 40 -15.93 3.25 2.01
N CYS A 41 -17.24 3.07 2.20
CA CYS A 41 -17.83 1.77 2.50
C CYS A 41 -17.75 0.84 1.28
N HIS A 42 -17.47 -0.45 1.50
CA HIS A 42 -17.44 -1.50 0.46
C HIS A 42 -16.53 -1.18 -0.76
N LEU A 43 -15.30 -0.75 -0.48
CA LEU A 43 -14.34 -0.26 -1.48
C LEU A 43 -13.96 -1.31 -2.55
N LYS A 44 -14.59 -1.23 -3.73
CA LYS A 44 -14.20 -2.00 -4.92
C LYS A 44 -13.06 -1.30 -5.67
N ARG A 45 -11.81 -1.71 -5.40
CA ARG A 45 -10.59 -1.08 -5.94
C ARG A 45 -10.46 -1.16 -7.47
N ASN A 46 -11.15 -2.10 -8.12
CA ASN A 46 -11.06 -2.34 -9.56
C ASN A 46 -11.99 -1.45 -10.39
N GLN A 47 -13.03 -0.87 -9.80
CA GLN A 47 -14.01 -0.05 -10.53
C GLN A 47 -13.46 1.33 -10.91
N LYS A 48 -12.45 1.81 -10.18
CA LYS A 48 -11.80 3.10 -10.44
C LYS A 48 -10.60 2.98 -11.39
N PHE A 49 -10.54 1.91 -12.18
CA PHE A 49 -9.47 1.74 -13.16
C PHE A 49 -9.73 2.65 -14.36
N CYS A 50 -8.84 3.62 -14.57
CA CYS A 50 -8.80 4.47 -15.74
C CYS A 50 -7.33 4.49 -16.21
N ALA A 51 -7.08 4.06 -17.43
CA ALA A 51 -5.76 4.19 -18.04
C ALA A 51 -5.61 5.61 -18.57
N THR A 52 -4.50 6.27 -18.24
CA THR A 52 -4.19 7.60 -18.77
C THR A 52 -3.40 7.43 -20.07
N ILE A 53 -3.82 8.10 -21.14
CA ILE A 53 -3.08 8.16 -22.40
C ILE A 53 -2.16 9.38 -22.32
N ASN A 54 -0.86 9.18 -22.58
CA ASN A 54 0.07 10.31 -22.69
C ASN A 54 -0.07 10.96 -24.07
N SER A 55 -0.34 12.27 -24.13
CA SER A 55 -0.51 13.00 -25.39
C SER A 55 0.79 13.14 -26.19
N GLU A 56 1.94 13.11 -25.52
CA GLU A 56 3.25 13.28 -26.17
C GLU A 56 3.77 12.00 -26.82
N THR A 57 3.65 10.86 -26.13
CA THR A 57 4.17 9.59 -26.64
C THR A 57 3.11 8.70 -27.27
N GLY A 58 1.82 8.98 -27.06
CA GLY A 58 0.70 8.15 -27.53
C GLY A 58 0.55 6.82 -26.78
N ASP A 59 1.38 6.57 -25.76
CA ASP A 59 1.37 5.32 -25.02
C ASP A 59 0.28 5.29 -23.94
N LEU A 60 -0.34 4.11 -23.80
CA LEU A 60 -1.23 3.79 -22.69
C LEU A 60 -0.40 3.53 -21.42
N GLU A 61 -0.34 4.51 -20.52
CA GLU A 61 0.26 4.29 -19.21
C GLU A 61 -0.71 3.48 -18.32
N VAL A 62 -0.53 2.16 -18.32
CA VAL A 62 -1.29 1.28 -17.42
C VAL A 62 -0.70 1.38 -16.01
N ASN A 63 -1.47 1.95 -15.07
CA ASN A 63 -1.12 1.99 -13.65
C ASN A 63 -0.65 0.60 -13.15
N ARG A 64 0.29 0.54 -12.20
CA ARG A 64 0.81 -0.70 -11.59
C ARG A 64 -0.31 -1.71 -11.23
N LYS A 65 -1.49 -1.22 -10.81
CA LYS A 65 -2.66 -2.06 -10.53
C LYS A 65 -3.26 -2.74 -11.77
N GLY A 66 -3.40 -2.04 -12.89
CA GLY A 66 -3.91 -2.62 -14.15
C GLY A 66 -2.97 -3.65 -14.74
N ARG A 67 -1.65 -3.39 -14.65
CA ARG A 67 -0.61 -4.38 -15.01
C ARG A 67 -0.74 -5.66 -14.20
N ASN A 68 -0.95 -5.57 -12.89
CA ASN A 68 -1.09 -6.75 -12.03
C ASN A 68 -2.33 -7.60 -12.36
N ALA A 69 -3.44 -6.98 -12.79
CA ALA A 69 -4.64 -7.70 -13.19
C ALA A 69 -4.44 -8.45 -14.51
N LEU A 70 -3.89 -7.79 -15.53
CA LEU A 70 -3.56 -8.41 -16.82
C LEU A 70 -2.53 -9.54 -16.65
N LEU A 71 -1.49 -9.30 -15.84
CA LEU A 71 -0.48 -10.29 -15.52
C LEU A 71 -1.06 -11.48 -14.76
N SER A 72 -2.08 -11.29 -13.91
CA SER A 72 -2.76 -12.39 -13.22
C SER A 72 -3.46 -13.32 -14.21
N VAL A 73 -4.21 -12.77 -15.17
CA VAL A 73 -4.89 -13.55 -16.22
C VAL A 73 -3.88 -14.26 -17.11
N VAL A 74 -2.84 -13.56 -17.58
CA VAL A 74 -1.77 -14.14 -18.40
C VAL A 74 -1.01 -15.23 -17.65
N ARG A 75 -0.75 -15.06 -16.35
CA ARG A 75 -0.11 -16.07 -15.50
C ARG A 75 -0.99 -17.29 -15.31
N HIS A 76 -2.29 -17.10 -15.09
CA HIS A 76 -3.26 -18.19 -14.98
C HIS A 76 -3.33 -19.00 -16.28
N TRP A 77 -3.41 -18.32 -17.43
CA TRP A 77 -3.40 -18.97 -18.75
C TRP A 77 -2.09 -19.70 -19.06
N LYS A 78 -0.93 -19.11 -18.72
CA LYS A 78 0.37 -19.77 -18.83
C LYS A 78 0.53 -20.95 -17.87
N LYS A 79 -0.17 -20.96 -16.74
CA LYS A 79 -0.19 -22.10 -15.82
C LYS A 79 -1.06 -23.22 -16.38
N PHE A 80 -2.28 -22.89 -16.79
CA PHE A 80 -3.22 -23.83 -17.42
C PHE A 80 -2.62 -24.49 -18.67
N SER A 81 -1.99 -23.72 -19.56
CA SER A 81 -1.32 -24.27 -20.75
C SER A 81 -0.18 -25.23 -20.39
N ARG A 82 0.58 -24.95 -19.33
CA ARG A 82 1.63 -25.87 -18.85
C ARG A 82 1.06 -27.14 -18.25
N GLU A 83 -0.05 -27.06 -17.52
CA GLU A 83 -0.75 -28.23 -16.98
C GLU A 83 -1.34 -29.11 -18.08
N VAL A 84 -1.91 -28.51 -19.15
CA VAL A 84 -2.43 -29.24 -20.31
C VAL A 84 -1.33 -29.95 -21.09
N VAL A 85 -0.16 -29.31 -21.28
CA VAL A 85 0.98 -29.94 -21.96
C VAL A 85 1.60 -31.05 -21.10
N ALA A 86 1.71 -30.85 -19.79
CA ALA A 86 2.21 -31.86 -18.86
C ALA A 86 1.28 -33.09 -18.72
N ALA A 87 -0.03 -32.91 -18.95
CA ALA A 87 -1.00 -34.01 -18.89
C ALA A 87 -1.03 -34.91 -20.15
N HIS A 88 -0.39 -34.49 -21.24
CA HIS A 88 -0.30 -35.23 -22.50
C HIS A 88 1.13 -35.74 -22.82
N SER A 89 2.02 -35.74 -21.82
CA SER A 89 3.36 -36.33 -21.87
C SER A 89 3.42 -37.55 -20.95
#